data_AF-A0A4S4KWA6-F1
#
_entry.id   AF-A0A4S4KWA6-F1
#
_cell.length_a   1.000
_cell.length_b   1.000
_cell.length_c   1.000
_cell.angle_alpha   90.00
_cell.angle_beta   90.00
_cell.angle_gamma   90.00
#
_symmetry.space_group_name_H-M   'P 1'
#
loop_
_entity.id
_entity.type
_entity.pdbx_description
1 polymer ?
#
loop_
_entity_poly.entity_id
_entity_poly.type
_entity_poly.pdbx_seq_one_letter_code
_entity_poly.pdbx_strand_id
1 'polypeptide(L)'
;MWKNEVMPPFIQYLKDHNAGVLQSTGDRSQQVSFFGLDLYSLHRSAEEVLKYLERVDPEGAKAARKKYNCFERFGEDTTRYAYEAQFGLAKTCHKEVVQNLRNLLKNHRKYIEEQLPDGDDRYGHPAEEQFMAEMNALVVKDAEEYYRTMMTEDEKSWNLRDDHFARVLDRVAHHLGTTPEGQRKDAKIVVWAHNSHIGDARATDMGRRRGEINVGQRCRELFGDNNVFNLGFLTGRGTVTAAYEWDDDPELMTMNAPLNGSLEHLLDGSSIEDSFLVTHSIEDTSEGETIKVEESDELTE
;
A
#
# COMPACT_ATOMS: atom_id res chain seq x y z
N MET A 1 8.14 -6.46 13.03
CA MET A 1 9.01 -6.55 11.84
C MET A 1 9.56 -5.20 11.35
N TRP A 2 8.74 -4.19 11.02
CA TRP A 2 9.24 -2.91 10.44
C TRP A 2 9.90 -1.94 11.43
N LYS A 3 9.74 -2.15 12.74
CA LYS A 3 10.53 -1.48 13.77
C LYS A 3 11.89 -2.18 13.89
N ASN A 4 12.77 -1.94 12.92
CA ASN A 4 14.10 -2.53 12.83
C ASN A 4 15.18 -1.44 12.65
N GLU A 5 16.45 -1.85 12.56
CA GLU A 5 17.59 -0.94 12.46
C GLU A 5 17.76 -0.31 11.06
N VAL A 6 17.10 -0.86 10.03
CA VAL A 6 17.22 -0.39 8.63
C VAL A 6 16.27 0.78 8.36
N MET A 7 15.07 0.77 8.94
CA MET A 7 14.05 1.79 8.68
C MET A 7 14.43 3.20 9.15
N PRO A 8 14.98 3.44 10.36
CA PRO A 8 15.31 4.80 10.79
C PRO A 8 16.35 5.49 9.90
N PRO A 9 17.49 4.86 9.53
CA PRO A 9 18.43 5.44 8.56
C PRO A 9 17.80 5.72 7.19
N PHE A 10 16.93 4.82 6.71
CA PHE A 10 16.24 5.01 5.42
C PHE A 10 15.29 6.21 5.46
N ILE A 11 14.48 6.36 6.51
CA ILE A 11 13.58 7.51 6.68
C ILE A 11 14.39 8.81 6.82
N GLN A 12 15.52 8.77 7.54
CA GLN A 12 16.41 9.92 7.66
C GLN A 12 16.99 10.31 6.29
N TYR A 13 17.43 9.33 5.49
CA TYR A 13 17.89 9.55 4.12
C TYR A 13 16.81 10.21 3.25
N LEU A 14 15.55 9.73 3.28
CA LEU A 14 14.46 10.34 2.51
C LEU A 14 14.22 11.81 2.92
N LYS A 15 14.31 12.12 4.21
CA LYS A 15 14.17 13.48 4.72
C LYS A 15 15.30 14.38 4.21
N ASP A 16 16.54 13.92 4.27
CA ASP A 16 17.70 14.69 3.81
C ASP A 16 17.68 14.88 2.29
N HIS A 17 17.29 13.85 1.55
CA HIS A 17 17.05 13.92 0.11
C HIS A 17 16.01 14.99 -0.23
N ASN A 18 14.84 14.95 0.41
CA ASN A 18 13.77 15.93 0.19
C ASN A 18 14.18 17.37 0.53
N ALA A 19 14.99 17.56 1.58
CA ALA A 19 15.54 18.86 1.91
C ALA A 19 16.50 19.38 0.81
N GLY A 20 17.37 18.51 0.28
CA GLY A 20 18.26 18.83 -0.84
C GLY A 20 17.53 19.13 -2.15
N VAL A 21 16.49 18.36 -2.47
CA VAL A 21 15.62 18.62 -3.64
C VAL A 21 14.96 19.99 -3.52
N LEU A 22 14.36 20.30 -2.37
CA LEU A 22 13.72 21.60 -2.16
C LEU A 22 14.73 22.75 -2.23
N GLN A 23 15.92 22.58 -1.67
CA GLN A 23 16.98 23.60 -1.73
C GLN A 23 17.46 23.86 -3.17
N SER A 24 17.56 22.82 -3.99
CA SER A 24 18.11 22.91 -5.35
C SER A 24 17.07 23.35 -6.40
N THR A 25 15.82 22.90 -6.25
CA THR A 25 14.77 23.12 -7.26
C THR A 25 13.77 24.21 -6.85
N GLY A 26 13.60 24.46 -5.55
CA GLY A 26 12.52 25.28 -5.02
C GLY A 26 11.12 24.66 -5.19
N ASP A 27 11.03 23.43 -5.68
CA ASP A 27 9.79 22.78 -6.10
C ASP A 27 9.49 21.56 -5.23
N ARG A 28 8.43 21.65 -4.43
CA ARG A 28 7.99 20.56 -3.55
C ARG A 28 7.44 19.36 -4.31
N SER A 29 6.96 19.53 -5.54
CA SER A 29 6.40 18.43 -6.34
C SER A 29 7.47 17.42 -6.79
N GLN A 30 8.75 17.78 -6.68
CA GLN A 30 9.87 16.90 -7.00
C GLN A 30 10.36 16.08 -5.79
N GLN A 31 9.80 16.30 -4.61
CA GLN A 31 10.13 15.53 -3.42
C GLN A 31 9.55 14.11 -3.49
N VAL A 32 10.17 13.19 -2.76
CA VAL A 32 9.67 11.83 -2.59
C VAL A 32 8.60 11.81 -1.48
N SER A 33 7.44 11.24 -1.79
CA SER A 33 6.39 10.95 -0.80
C SER A 33 6.50 9.52 -0.28
N PHE A 34 6.15 9.30 0.98
CA PHE A 34 6.17 7.98 1.62
C PHE A 34 4.77 7.62 2.12
N PHE A 35 4.14 6.62 1.50
CA PHE A 35 2.77 6.20 1.80
C PHE A 35 2.72 4.80 2.40
N GLY A 36 1.78 4.58 3.33
CA GLY A 36 1.42 3.24 3.80
C GLY A 36 0.37 2.61 2.88
N LEU A 37 0.51 1.31 2.63
CA LEU A 37 -0.36 0.55 1.73
C LEU A 37 -1.40 -0.29 2.47
N ASP A 38 -1.15 -0.59 3.74
CA ASP A 38 -1.86 -1.62 4.49
C ASP A 38 -3.14 -1.12 5.18
N LEU A 39 -4.03 -2.06 5.50
CA LEU A 39 -5.36 -1.77 6.03
C LEU A 39 -5.53 -2.08 7.54
N TYR A 40 -4.48 -2.50 8.23
CA TYR A 40 -4.55 -2.87 9.65
C TYR A 40 -4.69 -1.69 10.61
N SER A 41 -4.64 -0.44 10.12
CA SER A 41 -4.74 0.76 10.95
C SER A 41 -6.16 1.30 11.12
N LEU A 42 -7.20 0.45 11.13
CA LEU A 42 -8.62 0.86 11.13
C LEU A 42 -8.91 2.00 12.11
N HIS A 43 -8.62 1.83 13.40
CA HIS A 43 -8.93 2.83 14.43
C HIS A 43 -8.14 4.13 14.26
N ARG A 44 -6.83 4.01 14.02
CA ARG A 44 -5.95 5.17 13.77
C ARG A 44 -6.39 5.96 12.53
N SER A 45 -6.74 5.26 11.44
CA SER A 45 -7.24 5.89 10.22
C SER A 45 -8.59 6.58 10.43
N ALA A 46 -9.49 5.99 11.24
CA ALA A 46 -10.73 6.64 11.62
C ALA A 46 -10.47 7.93 12.42
N GLU A 47 -9.51 7.91 13.35
CA GLU A 47 -9.10 9.08 14.14
C GLU A 47 -8.54 10.20 13.26
N GLU A 48 -7.67 9.89 12.30
CA GLU A 48 -7.11 10.88 11.37
C GLU A 48 -8.19 11.54 10.49
N VAL A 49 -9.20 10.77 10.05
CA VAL A 49 -10.37 11.33 9.34
C VAL A 49 -11.13 12.31 10.25
N LEU A 50 -11.32 11.97 11.52
CA LEU A 50 -12.04 12.84 12.46
C LEU A 50 -11.25 14.11 12.75
N LYS A 51 -9.93 14.02 12.99
CA LYS A 51 -9.05 15.18 13.19
C LYS A 51 -9.09 16.14 12.00
N TYR A 52 -9.04 15.59 10.79
CA TYR A 52 -9.17 16.40 9.58
C TYR A 52 -10.52 17.12 9.52
N LEU A 53 -11.63 16.39 9.71
CA LEU A 53 -12.97 16.96 9.67
C LEU A 53 -13.21 17.98 10.78
N GLU A 54 -12.64 17.82 11.98
CA GLU A 54 -12.78 18.80 13.07
C GLU A 54 -12.28 20.20 12.68
N ARG A 55 -11.30 20.27 11.78
CA ARG A 55 -10.76 21.53 11.26
C ARG A 55 -11.57 22.08 10.10
N VAL A 56 -12.03 21.23 9.17
CA VAL A 56 -12.65 21.69 7.90
C VAL A 56 -14.18 21.64 7.88
N ASP A 57 -14.80 20.78 8.70
CA ASP A 57 -16.25 20.60 8.81
C ASP A 57 -16.64 20.02 10.18
N PRO A 58 -16.70 20.84 11.25
CA PRO A 58 -17.00 20.36 12.60
C PRO A 58 -18.34 19.63 12.74
N GLU A 59 -19.35 19.98 11.94
CA GLU A 59 -20.63 19.28 11.92
C GLU A 59 -20.51 17.93 11.18
N GLY A 60 -19.76 17.90 10.08
CA GLY A 60 -19.33 16.68 9.41
C GLY A 60 -18.57 15.73 10.34
N ALA A 61 -17.66 16.25 11.17
CA ALA A 61 -16.91 15.49 12.17
C ALA A 61 -17.84 14.83 13.19
N LYS A 62 -18.83 15.55 13.75
CA LYS A 62 -19.84 14.99 14.66
C LYS A 62 -20.63 13.85 14.00
N ALA A 63 -21.05 14.05 12.75
CA ALA A 63 -21.78 13.05 12.00
C ALA A 63 -20.91 11.83 11.64
N ALA A 64 -19.61 12.04 11.37
CA ALA A 64 -18.66 10.97 11.09
C ALA A 64 -18.34 10.16 12.34
N ARG A 65 -18.11 10.82 13.47
CA ARG A 65 -17.88 10.22 14.79
C ARG A 65 -19.02 9.29 15.15
N LYS A 66 -20.27 9.76 15.09
CA LYS A 66 -21.46 8.93 15.37
C LYS A 66 -21.50 7.65 14.53
N LYS A 67 -21.02 7.68 13.28
CA LYS A 67 -20.94 6.50 12.42
C LYS A 67 -19.79 5.58 12.82
N TYR A 68 -18.60 6.11 13.12
CA TYR A 68 -17.47 5.31 13.60
C TYR A 68 -17.65 4.75 15.01
N ASN A 69 -18.54 5.31 15.85
CA ASN A 69 -18.90 4.74 17.15
C ASN A 69 -19.50 3.33 17.05
N CYS A 70 -19.87 2.85 15.85
CA CYS A 70 -20.23 1.46 15.65
C CYS A 70 -19.08 0.49 16.03
N PHE A 71 -17.82 0.95 16.00
CA PHE A 71 -16.65 0.19 16.41
C PHE A 71 -16.38 0.24 17.92
N GLU A 72 -16.84 1.27 18.65
CA GLU A 72 -16.54 1.46 20.09
C GLU A 72 -16.90 0.23 20.94
N ARG A 73 -17.96 -0.50 20.59
CA ARG A 73 -18.38 -1.71 21.31
C ARG A 73 -17.37 -2.86 21.25
N PHE A 74 -16.45 -2.84 20.29
CA PHE A 74 -15.41 -3.85 20.11
C PHE A 74 -14.05 -3.40 20.68
N GLY A 75 -13.92 -2.13 21.09
CA GLY A 75 -12.64 -1.56 21.50
C GLY A 75 -11.65 -1.44 20.33
N GLU A 76 -10.36 -1.46 20.63
CA GLU A 76 -9.27 -1.52 19.64
C GLU A 76 -9.04 -2.94 19.08
N ASP A 77 -9.78 -3.93 19.60
CA ASP A 77 -9.63 -5.34 19.22
C ASP A 77 -10.43 -5.65 17.94
N THR A 78 -9.72 -5.52 16.81
CA THR A 78 -10.26 -5.85 15.48
C THR A 78 -10.57 -7.34 15.31
N THR A 79 -9.92 -8.24 16.07
CA THR A 79 -10.20 -9.68 16.07
C THR A 79 -11.55 -9.96 16.72
N ARG A 80 -11.87 -9.24 17.79
CA ARG A 80 -13.21 -9.30 18.40
C ARG A 80 -14.30 -8.82 17.44
N TYR A 81 -14.06 -7.74 16.69
CA TYR A 81 -14.97 -7.31 15.63
C TYR A 81 -15.17 -8.40 14.57
N ALA A 82 -14.07 -8.97 14.08
CA ALA A 82 -14.10 -10.05 13.09
C ALA A 82 -14.96 -11.23 13.56
N TYR A 83 -14.76 -11.67 14.81
CA TYR A 83 -15.53 -12.75 15.42
C TYR A 83 -17.03 -12.41 15.54
N GLU A 84 -17.37 -11.29 16.20
CA GLU A 84 -18.77 -10.95 16.47
C GLU A 84 -19.58 -10.62 15.20
N ALA A 85 -18.94 -9.98 14.20
CA ALA A 85 -19.56 -9.70 12.91
C ALA A 85 -19.82 -10.97 12.11
N GLN A 86 -18.88 -11.91 12.10
CA GLN A 86 -18.98 -13.15 11.34
C GLN A 86 -20.11 -14.05 11.84
N PHE A 87 -20.22 -14.23 13.16
CA PHE A 87 -21.25 -15.10 13.74
C PHE A 87 -22.62 -14.42 13.90
N GLY A 88 -22.80 -13.22 13.32
CA GLY A 88 -24.05 -12.45 13.39
C GLY A 88 -24.41 -12.02 14.81
N LEU A 89 -23.44 -12.04 15.73
CA LEU A 89 -23.61 -11.65 17.13
C LEU A 89 -23.73 -10.13 17.26
N ALA A 90 -23.28 -9.39 16.25
CA ALA A 90 -23.34 -7.94 16.19
C ALA A 90 -23.67 -7.45 14.76
N LYS A 91 -24.38 -6.32 14.66
CA LYS A 91 -24.54 -5.62 13.37
C LYS A 91 -23.17 -5.19 12.83
N THR A 92 -22.95 -5.25 11.53
CA THR A 92 -21.73 -4.78 10.86
C THR A 92 -21.67 -3.25 10.79
N CYS A 93 -20.47 -2.68 10.67
CA CYS A 93 -20.23 -1.25 10.48
C CYS A 93 -20.25 -0.81 9.00
N HIS A 94 -20.48 -1.73 8.07
CA HIS A 94 -20.35 -1.51 6.63
C HIS A 94 -21.06 -0.25 6.09
N LYS A 95 -22.33 -0.03 6.45
CA LYS A 95 -23.10 1.11 5.93
C LYS A 95 -22.53 2.43 6.44
N GLU A 96 -22.13 2.46 7.70
CA GLU A 96 -21.60 3.60 8.40
C GLU A 96 -20.26 4.05 7.80
N VAL A 97 -19.33 3.12 7.58
CA VAL A 97 -18.00 3.43 7.01
C VAL A 97 -18.11 3.88 5.54
N VAL A 98 -18.95 3.22 4.74
CA VAL A 98 -19.22 3.61 3.35
C VAL A 98 -19.84 5.01 3.28
N GLN A 99 -20.75 5.34 4.18
CA GLN A 99 -21.36 6.67 4.20
C GLN A 99 -20.37 7.77 4.60
N ASN A 100 -19.44 7.49 5.52
CA ASN A 100 -18.38 8.43 5.86
C ASN A 100 -17.46 8.72 4.66
N LEU A 101 -16.97 7.67 3.98
CA LEU A 101 -16.16 7.83 2.76
C LEU A 101 -16.92 8.60 1.67
N ARG A 102 -18.18 8.23 1.42
CA ARG A 102 -19.03 8.93 0.43
C ARG A 102 -19.22 10.41 0.75
N ASN A 103 -19.44 10.75 2.02
CA ASN A 103 -19.61 12.15 2.42
C ASN A 103 -18.33 12.95 2.22
N LEU A 104 -17.17 12.37 2.57
CA LEU A 104 -15.87 13.00 2.38
C LEU A 104 -15.60 13.26 0.90
N LEU A 105 -15.80 12.26 0.04
CA LEU A 105 -15.64 12.39 -1.42
C LEU A 105 -16.62 13.39 -2.04
N LYS A 106 -17.88 13.42 -1.56
CA LYS A 106 -18.89 14.37 -2.06
C LYS A 106 -18.50 15.82 -1.79
N ASN A 107 -17.84 16.08 -0.67
CA ASN A 107 -17.43 17.41 -0.24
C ASN A 107 -15.98 17.75 -0.63
N HIS A 108 -15.26 16.86 -1.31
CA HIS A 108 -13.85 17.02 -1.70
C HIS A 108 -13.50 18.43 -2.20
N ARG A 109 -14.19 18.88 -3.26
CA ARG A 109 -13.93 20.19 -3.86
C ARG A 109 -14.19 21.34 -2.90
N LYS A 110 -15.32 21.27 -2.18
CA LYS A 110 -15.71 22.27 -1.18
C LYS A 110 -14.62 22.41 -0.11
N TYR A 111 -14.17 21.30 0.47
CA TYR A 111 -13.16 21.32 1.53
C TYR A 111 -11.82 21.85 1.04
N ILE A 112 -11.41 21.55 -0.20
CA ILE A 112 -10.19 22.14 -0.78
C ILE A 112 -10.37 23.65 -0.97
N GLU A 113 -11.43 24.07 -1.66
CA GLU A 113 -11.68 25.47 -2.02
C GLU A 113 -11.82 26.39 -0.79
N GLU A 114 -12.47 25.92 0.28
CA GLU A 114 -12.65 26.68 1.53
C GLU A 114 -11.37 26.84 2.36
N GLN A 115 -10.35 25.99 2.13
CA GLN A 115 -9.05 26.05 2.82
C GLN A 115 -7.98 26.89 2.07
N LEU A 116 -8.22 27.24 0.80
CA LEU A 116 -7.30 28.04 0.00
C LEU A 116 -7.11 29.51 0.45
N PRO A 117 -8.11 30.22 1.02
CA PRO A 117 -7.99 31.66 1.29
C PRO A 117 -7.03 32.08 2.42
N ASP A 118 -6.71 31.21 3.37
CA ASP A 118 -5.97 31.61 4.58
C ASP A 118 -4.50 31.13 4.58
N GLY A 119 -3.59 32.09 4.37
CA GLY A 119 -2.32 32.24 5.11
C GLY A 119 -1.19 31.20 4.93
N ASP A 120 0.01 31.65 5.34
CA ASP A 120 1.30 30.93 5.30
C ASP A 120 1.49 29.95 6.49
N ASP A 121 0.47 29.79 7.36
CA ASP A 121 0.51 29.00 8.61
C ASP A 121 -0.13 27.60 8.43
N ARG A 122 0.09 26.98 7.25
CA ARG A 122 -0.46 25.67 6.91
C ARG A 122 0.57 24.56 7.14
N TYR A 123 0.11 23.47 7.75
CA TYR A 123 0.92 22.26 7.94
C TYR A 123 1.16 21.49 6.62
N GLY A 124 0.25 21.61 5.65
CA GLY A 124 0.34 20.98 4.32
C GLY A 124 -0.49 21.69 3.24
N HIS A 125 -0.49 21.14 2.01
CA HIS A 125 -1.30 21.66 0.91
C HIS A 125 -2.76 21.17 1.03
N PRO A 126 -3.80 22.03 0.91
CA PRO A 126 -5.20 21.61 1.13
C PRO A 126 -5.66 20.37 0.34
N ALA A 127 -5.19 20.22 -0.90
CA ALA A 127 -5.49 19.05 -1.72
C ALA A 127 -4.80 17.76 -1.22
N GLU A 128 -3.60 17.88 -0.66
CA GLU A 128 -2.87 16.76 -0.06
C GLU A 128 -3.54 16.33 1.25
N GLU A 129 -3.90 17.28 2.11
CA GLU A 129 -4.60 16.98 3.37
C GLU A 129 -5.95 16.31 3.13
N GLN A 130 -6.74 16.80 2.15
CA GLN A 130 -7.98 16.15 1.72
C GLN A 130 -7.73 14.75 1.17
N PHE A 131 -6.72 14.57 0.33
CA PHE A 131 -6.34 13.25 -0.21
C PHE A 131 -6.00 12.27 0.93
N MET A 132 -5.18 12.69 1.90
CA MET A 132 -4.81 11.86 3.05
C MET A 132 -6.03 11.46 3.89
N ALA A 133 -6.98 12.37 4.09
CA ALA A 133 -8.23 12.04 4.77
C ALA A 133 -9.06 11.01 3.98
N GLU A 134 -9.15 11.14 2.65
CA GLU A 134 -9.86 10.19 1.78
C GLU A 134 -9.21 8.81 1.78
N MET A 135 -7.88 8.76 1.75
CA MET A 135 -7.13 7.51 1.84
C MET A 135 -7.35 6.81 3.18
N ASN A 136 -7.33 7.56 4.30
CA ASN A 136 -7.67 6.99 5.60
C ASN A 136 -9.12 6.52 5.69
N ALA A 137 -10.09 7.25 5.12
CA ALA A 137 -11.48 6.81 5.07
C ALA A 137 -11.65 5.54 4.19
N LEU A 138 -10.88 5.40 3.12
CA LEU A 138 -10.82 4.19 2.31
C LEU A 138 -10.26 3.00 3.11
N VAL A 139 -9.18 3.21 3.87
CA VAL A 139 -8.63 2.20 4.79
C VAL A 139 -9.71 1.74 5.76
N VAL A 140 -10.45 2.65 6.41
CA VAL A 140 -11.51 2.25 7.36
C VAL A 140 -12.60 1.42 6.67
N LYS A 141 -13.01 1.80 5.46
CA LYS A 141 -14.01 1.05 4.68
C LYS A 141 -13.50 -0.35 4.32
N ASP A 142 -12.27 -0.45 3.83
CA ASP A 142 -11.72 -1.72 3.33
C ASP A 142 -11.31 -2.65 4.49
N ALA A 143 -10.81 -2.07 5.59
CA ALA A 143 -10.50 -2.80 6.82
C ALA A 143 -11.76 -3.41 7.46
N GLU A 144 -12.88 -2.70 7.47
CA GLU A 144 -14.16 -3.24 7.94
C GLU A 144 -14.57 -4.51 7.19
N GLU A 145 -14.46 -4.46 5.85
CA GLU A 145 -14.79 -5.59 4.99
C GLU A 145 -13.80 -6.75 5.14
N TYR A 146 -12.51 -6.44 5.27
CA TYR A 146 -11.45 -7.40 5.54
C TYR A 146 -11.71 -8.14 6.85
N TYR A 147 -11.83 -7.44 7.98
CA TYR A 147 -11.99 -8.08 9.29
C TYR A 147 -13.28 -8.88 9.37
N ARG A 148 -14.36 -8.41 8.74
CA ARG A 148 -15.60 -9.16 8.66
C ARG A 148 -15.48 -10.49 7.89
N THR A 149 -14.52 -10.62 6.98
CA THR A 149 -14.35 -11.81 6.11
C THR A 149 -13.22 -12.73 6.58
N MET A 150 -12.26 -12.20 7.34
CA MET A 150 -11.01 -12.84 7.76
C MET A 150 -11.17 -14.21 8.43
N MET A 151 -12.29 -14.48 9.12
CA MET A 151 -12.45 -15.68 9.96
C MET A 151 -12.88 -16.96 9.22
N THR A 152 -13.24 -16.88 7.94
CA THR A 152 -13.86 -18.04 7.25
C THR A 152 -13.28 -18.37 5.88
N GLU A 153 -12.67 -17.39 5.21
CA GLU A 153 -12.28 -17.53 3.82
C GLU A 153 -10.92 -16.86 3.60
N ASP A 154 -9.85 -17.61 3.85
CA ASP A 154 -8.46 -17.15 3.75
C ASP A 154 -8.19 -16.49 2.39
N GLU A 155 -8.57 -17.17 1.30
CA GLU A 155 -8.47 -16.66 -0.08
C GLU A 155 -9.18 -15.32 -0.29
N LYS A 156 -10.40 -15.14 0.27
CA LYS A 156 -11.15 -13.91 0.10
C LYS A 156 -10.55 -12.77 0.90
N SER A 157 -10.14 -13.04 2.13
CA SER A 157 -9.50 -12.02 2.97
C SER A 157 -8.15 -11.58 2.40
N TRP A 158 -7.39 -12.51 1.83
CA TRP A 158 -6.17 -12.22 1.08
C TRP A 158 -6.46 -11.31 -0.12
N ASN A 159 -7.41 -11.72 -0.96
CA ASN A 159 -7.77 -10.98 -2.17
C ASN A 159 -8.30 -9.57 -1.86
N LEU A 160 -9.10 -9.41 -0.79
CA LEU A 160 -9.59 -8.11 -0.35
C LEU A 160 -8.46 -7.15 0.02
N ARG A 161 -7.39 -7.68 0.65
CA ARG A 161 -6.23 -6.90 1.08
C ARG A 161 -5.37 -6.49 -0.13
N ASP A 162 -5.05 -7.41 -1.04
CA ASP A 162 -4.30 -7.06 -2.24
C ASP A 162 -5.10 -6.17 -3.23
N ASP A 163 -6.43 -6.33 -3.30
CA ASP A 163 -7.29 -5.41 -4.04
C ASP A 163 -7.33 -4.01 -3.37
N HIS A 164 -7.25 -3.93 -2.04
CA HIS A 164 -7.08 -2.66 -1.34
C HIS A 164 -5.76 -2.00 -1.73
N PHE A 165 -4.66 -2.75 -1.74
CA PHE A 165 -3.35 -2.24 -2.14
C PHE A 165 -3.41 -1.66 -3.56
N ALA A 166 -4.01 -2.39 -4.50
CA ALA A 166 -4.18 -1.92 -5.87
C ALA A 166 -5.01 -0.63 -5.97
N ARG A 167 -6.13 -0.54 -5.23
CA ARG A 167 -6.95 0.70 -5.16
C ARG A 167 -6.18 1.88 -4.58
N VAL A 168 -5.34 1.64 -3.57
CA VAL A 168 -4.50 2.67 -2.97
C VAL A 168 -3.46 3.17 -3.97
N LEU A 169 -2.78 2.26 -4.66
CA LEU A 169 -1.78 2.60 -5.66
C LEU A 169 -2.36 3.37 -6.84
N ASP A 170 -3.53 2.97 -7.34
CA ASP A 170 -4.25 3.71 -8.38
C ASP A 170 -4.54 5.16 -7.96
N ARG A 171 -5.04 5.35 -6.72
CA ARG A 171 -5.32 6.68 -6.17
C ARG A 171 -4.05 7.51 -5.96
N VAL A 172 -2.98 6.91 -5.47
CA VAL A 172 -1.68 7.57 -5.28
C VAL A 172 -1.07 7.96 -6.63
N ALA A 173 -1.11 7.08 -7.63
CA ALA A 173 -0.64 7.39 -8.98
C ALA A 173 -1.40 8.57 -9.58
N HIS A 174 -2.73 8.58 -9.46
CA HIS A 174 -3.55 9.70 -9.91
C HIS A 174 -3.25 10.99 -9.14
N HIS A 175 -3.03 10.92 -7.84
CA HIS A 175 -2.73 12.08 -7.00
C HIS A 175 -1.37 12.70 -7.36
N LEU A 176 -0.31 11.88 -7.37
CA LEU A 176 1.04 12.33 -7.68
C LEU A 176 1.20 12.74 -9.16
N GLY A 177 0.43 12.13 -10.05
CA GLY A 177 0.47 12.42 -11.48
C GLY A 177 -0.31 13.66 -11.90
N THR A 178 -1.01 14.34 -11.00
CA THR A 178 -1.75 15.57 -11.33
C THR A 178 -0.91 16.80 -11.00
N THR A 179 -0.57 17.62 -12.00
CA THR A 179 0.12 18.90 -11.76
C THR A 179 -0.87 19.98 -11.29
N PRO A 180 -0.39 21.08 -10.67
CA PRO A 180 -1.24 22.21 -10.28
C PRO A 180 -2.06 22.81 -11.44
N GLU A 181 -1.56 22.73 -12.67
CA GLU A 181 -2.20 23.19 -13.91
C GLU A 181 -3.21 22.17 -14.47
N GLY A 182 -3.41 21.04 -13.77
CA GLY A 182 -4.30 19.97 -14.20
C GLY A 182 -3.73 19.09 -15.32
N GLN A 183 -2.43 19.21 -15.62
CA GLN A 183 -1.77 18.32 -16.57
C GLN A 183 -1.52 16.98 -15.89
N ARG A 184 -1.62 15.88 -16.65
CA ARG A 184 -1.26 14.55 -16.18
C ARG A 184 0.18 14.29 -16.58
N LYS A 185 1.04 14.02 -15.60
CA LYS A 185 2.35 13.42 -15.79
C LYS A 185 2.34 12.04 -15.16
N ASP A 186 3.09 11.11 -15.73
CA ASP A 186 3.19 9.78 -15.15
C ASP A 186 3.93 9.84 -13.82
N ALA A 187 3.26 9.37 -12.76
CA ALA A 187 3.87 9.16 -11.45
C ALA A 187 4.72 7.89 -11.48
N LYS A 188 5.95 7.97 -10.97
CA LYS A 188 6.79 6.79 -10.74
C LYS A 188 6.63 6.34 -9.30
N ILE A 189 6.27 5.08 -9.09
CA ILE A 189 5.99 4.51 -7.76
C ILE A 189 6.85 3.28 -7.55
N VAL A 190 7.48 3.19 -6.38
CA VAL A 190 8.15 1.98 -5.89
C VAL A 190 7.26 1.36 -4.83
N VAL A 191 6.84 0.11 -5.04
CA VAL A 191 6.06 -0.66 -4.07
C VAL A 191 7.01 -1.58 -3.32
N TRP A 192 7.21 -1.29 -2.03
CA TRP A 192 8.05 -2.11 -1.16
C TRP A 192 7.17 -3.01 -0.28
N ALA A 193 7.07 -4.29 -0.65
CA ALA A 193 6.32 -5.29 0.09
C ALA A 193 6.94 -6.69 -0.09
N HIS A 194 6.45 -7.67 0.66
CA HIS A 194 6.93 -9.06 0.58
C HIS A 194 6.68 -9.65 -0.82
N ASN A 195 7.54 -10.56 -1.29
CA ASN A 195 7.45 -11.21 -2.61
C ASN A 195 6.05 -11.79 -2.93
N SER A 196 5.36 -12.29 -1.91
CA SER A 196 3.99 -12.82 -2.04
C SER A 196 3.00 -11.78 -2.60
N HIS A 197 3.22 -10.50 -2.30
CA HIS A 197 2.39 -9.39 -2.76
C HIS A 197 2.87 -8.81 -4.10
N ILE A 198 4.19 -8.67 -4.29
CA ILE A 198 4.74 -7.92 -5.45
C ILE A 198 5.03 -8.79 -6.68
N GLY A 199 4.85 -10.11 -6.60
CA GLY A 199 4.97 -11.02 -7.75
C GLY A 199 3.77 -10.96 -8.69
N ASP A 200 3.63 -11.99 -9.54
CA ASP A 200 2.41 -12.21 -10.34
C ASP A 200 1.77 -13.54 -9.93
N ALA A 201 0.65 -13.48 -9.19
CA ALA A 201 0.06 -14.68 -8.60
C ALA A 201 -0.38 -15.71 -9.65
N ARG A 202 -0.64 -15.31 -10.91
CA ARG A 202 -0.98 -16.23 -12.02
C ARG A 202 0.14 -17.24 -12.32
N ALA A 203 1.37 -16.86 -12.03
CA ALA A 203 2.56 -17.70 -12.20
C ALA A 203 2.88 -18.56 -10.98
N THR A 204 2.12 -18.46 -9.88
CA THR A 204 2.39 -19.18 -8.63
C THR A 204 1.24 -20.10 -8.22
N ASP A 205 1.48 -20.94 -7.22
CA ASP A 205 0.45 -21.77 -6.60
C ASP A 205 -0.67 -20.93 -5.96
N MET A 206 -0.38 -19.69 -5.55
CA MET A 206 -1.37 -18.77 -5.00
C MET A 206 -2.52 -18.56 -6.00
N GLY A 207 -2.20 -18.13 -7.22
CA GLY A 207 -3.22 -17.94 -8.26
C GLY A 207 -3.73 -19.26 -8.84
N ARG A 208 -2.84 -20.20 -9.15
CA ARG A 208 -3.23 -21.44 -9.87
C ARG A 208 -4.05 -22.42 -9.04
N ARG A 209 -3.78 -22.52 -7.74
CA ARG A 209 -4.41 -23.52 -6.86
C ARG A 209 -5.36 -22.92 -5.83
N ARG A 210 -5.05 -21.73 -5.32
CA ARG A 210 -5.79 -21.11 -4.20
C ARG A 210 -6.73 -20.00 -4.63
N GLY A 211 -6.68 -19.57 -5.90
CA GLY A 211 -7.48 -18.44 -6.39
C GLY A 211 -7.09 -17.11 -5.73
N GLU A 212 -5.90 -17.04 -5.15
CA GLU A 212 -5.35 -15.85 -4.53
C GLU A 212 -4.78 -14.92 -5.60
N ILE A 213 -4.98 -13.61 -5.42
CA ILE A 213 -4.37 -12.56 -6.24
C ILE A 213 -3.23 -11.89 -5.48
N ASN A 214 -2.43 -11.08 -6.16
CA ASN A 214 -1.51 -10.19 -5.49
C ASN A 214 -1.41 -8.81 -6.17
N VAL A 215 -0.92 -7.81 -5.44
CA VAL A 215 -0.87 -6.43 -5.93
C VAL A 215 0.04 -6.28 -7.14
N GLY A 216 1.11 -7.06 -7.27
CA GLY A 216 1.96 -7.02 -8.46
C GLY A 216 1.20 -7.43 -9.74
N GLN A 217 0.39 -8.49 -9.68
CA GLN A 217 -0.55 -8.84 -10.75
C GLN A 217 -1.57 -7.71 -10.99
N ARG A 218 -2.19 -7.17 -9.94
CA ARG A 218 -3.20 -6.11 -10.10
C ARG A 218 -2.65 -4.84 -10.72
N CYS A 219 -1.42 -4.45 -10.36
CA CYS A 219 -0.73 -3.32 -10.96
C CYS A 219 -0.53 -3.54 -12.46
N ARG A 220 -0.15 -4.74 -12.89
CA ARG A 220 -0.06 -5.09 -14.31
C ARG A 220 -1.41 -4.96 -15.03
N GLU A 221 -2.49 -5.42 -14.40
CA GLU A 221 -3.85 -5.29 -14.95
C GLU A 221 -4.32 -3.83 -15.05
N LEU A 222 -3.96 -2.99 -14.08
CA LEU A 222 -4.37 -1.58 -14.00
C LEU A 222 -3.52 -0.64 -14.85
N PHE A 223 -2.20 -0.82 -14.84
CA PHE A 223 -1.24 0.10 -15.45
C PHE A 223 -0.62 -0.46 -16.75
N GLY A 224 -0.88 -1.73 -17.07
CA GLY A 224 -0.35 -2.43 -18.24
C GLY A 224 1.00 -3.11 -17.97
N ASP A 225 1.21 -4.27 -18.59
CA ASP A 225 2.39 -5.12 -18.37
C ASP A 225 3.72 -4.41 -18.69
N ASN A 226 3.72 -3.47 -19.64
CA ASN A 226 4.90 -2.72 -20.05
C ASN A 226 5.32 -1.64 -19.05
N ASN A 227 4.42 -1.23 -18.16
CA ASN A 227 4.66 -0.16 -17.19
C ASN A 227 5.02 -0.68 -15.79
N VAL A 228 4.98 -2.00 -15.59
CA VAL A 228 5.17 -2.62 -14.27
C VAL A 228 6.31 -3.63 -14.28
N PHE A 229 7.24 -3.43 -13.34
CA PHE A 229 8.37 -4.32 -13.08
C PHE A 229 8.22 -4.91 -11.69
N ASN A 230 8.18 -6.24 -11.62
CA ASN A 230 8.14 -6.97 -10.37
C ASN A 230 9.58 -7.39 -10.02
N LEU A 231 10.11 -6.87 -8.92
CA LEU A 231 11.47 -7.15 -8.46
C LEU A 231 11.40 -8.02 -7.21
N GLY A 232 11.67 -9.31 -7.35
CA GLY A 232 11.71 -10.26 -6.24
C GLY A 232 13.09 -10.36 -5.61
N PHE A 233 13.12 -10.60 -4.30
CA PHE A 233 14.36 -10.88 -3.57
C PHE A 233 14.46 -12.37 -3.26
N LEU A 234 15.59 -12.98 -3.55
CA LEU A 234 15.82 -14.41 -3.30
C LEU A 234 17.06 -14.59 -2.42
N THR A 235 16.98 -15.51 -1.47
CA THR A 235 18.14 -15.92 -0.66
C THR A 235 18.04 -17.40 -0.33
N GLY A 236 19.18 -18.08 -0.26
CA GLY A 236 19.25 -19.52 -0.01
C GLY A 236 19.91 -19.91 1.32
N ARG A 237 20.63 -19.00 1.97
CA ARG A 237 21.41 -19.30 3.18
C ARG A 237 21.44 -18.08 4.12
N GLY A 238 21.74 -18.33 5.38
CA GLY A 238 21.93 -17.29 6.39
C GLY A 238 20.88 -17.35 7.50
N THR A 239 20.60 -16.20 8.08
CA THR A 239 19.65 -16.04 9.17
C THR A 239 18.59 -15.01 8.84
N VAL A 240 17.40 -15.22 9.39
CA VAL A 240 16.25 -14.32 9.24
C VAL A 240 15.68 -13.98 10.61
N THR A 241 15.07 -12.82 10.74
CA THR A 241 14.26 -12.48 11.92
C THR A 241 12.81 -12.88 11.66
N ALA A 242 12.29 -13.84 12.41
CA ALA A 242 10.95 -14.39 12.26
C ALA A 242 10.33 -14.72 13.63
N ALA A 243 9.04 -15.03 13.66
CA ALA A 243 8.32 -15.48 14.85
C ALA A 243 7.54 -16.77 14.52
N TYR A 244 7.19 -17.56 15.53
CA TYR A 244 6.41 -18.80 15.32
C TYR A 244 4.94 -18.49 15.03
N GLU A 245 4.34 -17.59 15.81
CA GLU A 245 2.98 -17.12 15.60
C GLU A 245 2.94 -15.60 15.34
N TRP A 246 1.77 -15.11 14.92
CA TRP A 246 1.53 -13.67 14.84
C TRP A 246 1.60 -13.03 16.23
N ASP A 247 2.21 -11.83 16.29
CA ASP A 247 2.45 -11.04 17.51
C ASP A 247 3.37 -11.67 18.56
N ASP A 248 3.95 -12.84 18.29
CA ASP A 248 5.05 -13.39 19.09
C ASP A 248 6.33 -12.54 18.99
N ASP A 249 7.20 -12.68 19.98
CA ASP A 249 8.50 -12.03 19.98
C ASP A 249 9.37 -12.51 18.81
N PRO A 250 10.09 -11.60 18.12
CA PRO A 250 10.95 -11.97 17.00
C PRO A 250 12.20 -12.71 17.46
N GLU A 251 12.55 -13.78 16.76
CA GLU A 251 13.75 -14.58 16.97
C GLU A 251 14.66 -14.56 15.74
N LEU A 252 15.96 -14.71 15.96
CA LEU A 252 16.93 -14.95 14.89
C LEU A 252 16.95 -16.44 14.56
N MET A 253 16.47 -16.79 13.37
CA MET A 253 16.34 -18.18 12.91
C MET A 253 17.30 -18.46 11.76
N THR A 254 17.95 -19.62 11.79
CA THR A 254 18.78 -20.09 10.68
C THR A 254 17.91 -20.67 9.58
N MET A 255 18.16 -20.25 8.33
CA MET A 255 17.45 -20.78 7.18
C MET A 255 17.82 -22.25 6.93
N ASN A 256 16.84 -23.04 6.48
CA ASN A 256 17.11 -24.37 5.93
C ASN A 256 17.93 -24.25 4.64
N ALA A 257 18.70 -25.27 4.32
CA ALA A 257 19.37 -25.35 3.02
C ALA A 257 18.34 -25.32 1.87
N PRO A 258 18.69 -24.75 0.71
CA PRO A 258 17.82 -24.73 -0.46
C PRO A 258 17.34 -26.14 -0.83
N LEU A 259 16.06 -26.28 -1.16
CA LEU A 259 15.50 -27.55 -1.59
C LEU A 259 16.07 -27.95 -2.95
N ASN A 260 16.40 -29.24 -3.12
CA ASN A 260 16.90 -29.74 -4.40
C ASN A 260 15.91 -29.42 -5.53
N GLY A 261 16.39 -28.77 -6.59
CA GLY A 261 15.59 -28.36 -7.74
C GLY A 261 14.85 -27.03 -7.58
N SER A 262 15.01 -26.31 -6.46
CA SER A 262 14.48 -24.95 -6.31
C SER A 262 15.37 -23.92 -7.03
N LEU A 263 14.82 -22.72 -7.29
CA LEU A 263 15.59 -21.61 -7.87
C LEU A 263 16.74 -21.20 -6.95
N GLU A 264 16.52 -21.19 -5.64
CA GLU A 264 17.55 -20.93 -4.63
C GLU A 264 18.69 -21.93 -4.79
N HIS A 265 18.41 -23.23 -4.94
CA HIS A 265 19.46 -24.25 -5.10
C HIS A 265 20.28 -24.04 -6.38
N LEU A 266 19.63 -23.69 -7.48
CA LEU A 266 20.30 -23.41 -8.75
C LEU A 266 21.19 -22.17 -8.66
N LEU A 267 20.68 -21.09 -8.07
CA LEU A 267 21.37 -19.80 -7.98
C LEU A 267 22.49 -19.78 -6.92
N ASP A 268 22.32 -20.56 -5.86
CA ASP A 268 23.30 -20.76 -4.79
C ASP A 268 24.58 -21.47 -5.27
N GLY A 269 24.51 -22.18 -6.40
CA GLY A 269 25.66 -22.78 -7.07
C GLY A 269 26.30 -21.91 -8.17
N SER A 270 25.60 -20.88 -8.66
CA SER A 270 25.99 -20.12 -9.86
C SER A 270 26.55 -18.73 -9.58
N SER A 271 26.35 -18.17 -8.39
CA SER A 271 26.86 -16.83 -8.03
C SER A 271 27.73 -16.88 -6.78
N ILE A 272 28.82 -16.10 -6.79
CA ILE A 272 29.74 -15.94 -5.67
C ILE A 272 29.40 -14.66 -4.87
N GLU A 273 28.66 -13.73 -5.48
CA GLU A 273 28.28 -12.41 -4.95
C GLU A 273 26.81 -12.11 -5.25
N ASP A 274 26.25 -11.10 -4.57
CA ASP A 274 24.90 -10.59 -4.83
C ASP A 274 24.75 -10.21 -6.31
N SER A 275 23.75 -10.80 -6.96
CA SER A 275 23.55 -10.72 -8.41
C SER A 275 22.08 -10.48 -8.75
N PHE A 276 21.82 -9.85 -9.89
CA PHE A 276 20.48 -9.71 -10.45
C PHE A 276 20.27 -10.70 -11.59
N LEU A 277 19.12 -11.39 -11.59
CA LEU A 277 18.61 -12.06 -12.76
C LEU A 277 17.61 -11.12 -13.45
N VAL A 278 17.96 -10.68 -14.65
CA VAL A 278 17.13 -9.75 -15.44
C VAL A 278 16.40 -10.55 -16.50
N THR A 279 15.07 -10.55 -16.45
CA THR A 279 14.22 -11.20 -17.46
C THR A 279 13.67 -10.21 -18.48
N HIS A 280 13.70 -8.92 -18.17
CA HIS A 280 13.32 -7.84 -19.08
C HIS A 280 14.24 -6.64 -18.89
N SER A 281 14.66 -6.03 -19.99
CA SER A 281 15.37 -4.76 -20.00
C SER A 281 14.47 -3.61 -20.44
N ILE A 282 15.03 -2.41 -20.28
CA ILE A 282 14.44 -1.16 -20.72
C ILE A 282 15.35 -0.61 -21.81
N GLU A 283 14.79 -0.40 -23.01
CA GLU A 283 15.52 0.11 -24.16
C GLU A 283 14.91 1.41 -24.68
N ASP A 284 15.74 2.35 -25.10
CA ASP A 284 15.29 3.56 -25.79
C ASP A 284 15.25 3.31 -27.30
N THR A 285 14.07 3.46 -27.89
CA THR A 285 13.87 3.33 -29.34
C THR A 285 14.45 4.50 -30.10
N SER A 286 14.68 4.33 -31.40
CA SER A 286 15.11 5.41 -32.29
C SER A 286 14.12 6.59 -32.37
N GLU A 287 12.87 6.39 -31.95
CA GLU A 287 11.82 7.41 -31.90
C GLU A 287 11.79 8.16 -30.56
N GLY A 288 12.68 7.82 -29.62
CA GLY A 288 12.78 8.45 -28.30
C GLY A 288 11.78 7.91 -27.27
N GLU A 289 11.10 6.81 -27.57
CA GLU A 289 10.25 6.09 -26.63
C GLU A 289 11.06 5.05 -25.86
N THR A 290 10.79 4.92 -24.56
CA THR A 290 11.40 3.89 -23.72
C THR A 290 10.46 2.68 -23.66
N ILE A 291 10.95 1.51 -24.09
CA ILE A 291 10.17 0.26 -24.18
C ILE A 291 10.72 -0.82 -23.24
N LYS A 292 9.84 -1.73 -22.84
CA LYS A 292 10.20 -2.95 -22.11
C LYS A 292 10.45 -4.07 -23.12
N VAL A 293 11.60 -4.72 -23.04
CA VAL A 293 12.02 -5.80 -23.94
C VAL A 293 12.31 -7.05 -23.13
N GLU A 294 11.79 -8.19 -23.58
CA GLU A 294 12.09 -9.49 -22.97
C GLU A 294 13.54 -9.89 -23.28
N GLU A 295 14.30 -10.26 -22.25
CA GLU A 295 15.69 -10.72 -22.41
C GLU A 295 15.75 -12.17 -22.91
N SER A 296 14.77 -12.99 -22.52
CA SER A 296 14.66 -14.38 -22.95
C SER A 296 13.25 -14.93 -22.65
N ASP A 297 12.59 -15.47 -23.68
CA ASP A 297 11.32 -16.17 -23.55
C ASP A 297 11.43 -17.34 -22.55
N GLU A 298 12.56 -18.05 -22.53
CA GLU A 298 12.80 -19.19 -21.64
C GLU A 298 12.95 -18.81 -20.16
N LEU A 299 13.31 -17.54 -19.86
CA LEU A 299 13.42 -17.03 -18.50
C LEU A 299 12.16 -16.28 -18.03
N THR A 300 11.23 -16.03 -18.96
CA THR A 300 10.07 -15.17 -18.75
C THR A 300 8.78 -15.96 -18.51
N GLU A 301 8.69 -17.19 -19.05
CA GLU A 301 7.60 -18.16 -18.78
C GLU A 301 7.79 -19.00 -17.51
#